data_AF-A0A2S9GNW7-F1
#
_entry.id   AF-A0A2S9GNW7-F1
#
_cell.length_a   1.000
_cell.length_b   1.000
_cell.length_c   1.000
_cell.angle_alpha   90.00
_cell.angle_beta   90.00
_cell.angle_gamma   90.00
#
_symmetry.space_group_name_H-M   'P 1'
#
loop_
_entity.id
_entity.type
_entity.pdbx_description
1 polymer ?
#
loop_
_entity_poly.entity_id
_entity_poly.type
_entity_poly.pdbx_seq_one_letter_code
_entity_poly.pdbx_strand_id
1 'polypeptide(L)' 'LHGGAPARVIPMIEEAEQTGDARAVVKGILDRDEKLMGFGHRVYRAEDPRARVLRATAKRLDAPRYEVAAALEQAA' A
#
# COMPACT_ATOMS: atom_id res chain seq x y z
N LEU A 1 6.72 -19.02 0.73
CA LEU A 1 6.23 -17.62 0.60
C LEU A 1 5.64 -17.45 -0.80
N HIS A 2 4.33 -17.70 -1.00
CA HIS A 2 3.75 -17.76 -2.35
C HIS A 2 2.34 -17.12 -2.47
N GLY A 3 2.11 -15.98 -1.80
CA GLY A 3 0.85 -15.23 -2.02
C GLY A 3 0.31 -14.38 -0.86
N GLY A 4 0.97 -14.34 0.31
CA GLY A 4 0.41 -13.67 1.49
C GLY A 4 0.59 -12.15 1.57
N ALA A 5 1.39 -11.53 0.69
CA ALA A 5 1.67 -10.10 0.80
C ALA A 5 0.43 -9.21 0.54
N PRO A 6 -0.41 -9.48 -0.48
CA PRO A 6 -1.65 -8.71 -0.71
C PRO A 6 -2.63 -8.80 0.46
N ALA A 7 -2.82 -9.99 1.05
CA ALA A 7 -3.68 -10.17 2.22
C ALA A 7 -3.20 -9.35 3.44
N ARG A 8 -1.89 -9.15 3.56
CA ARG A 8 -1.30 -8.37 4.66
C ARG A 8 -1.30 -6.86 4.43
N VAL A 9 -1.71 -6.38 3.25
CA VAL A 9 -1.90 -4.94 2.99
C VAL A 9 -3.28 -4.47 3.48
N ILE A 10 -4.27 -5.36 3.51
CA ILE A 10 -5.65 -5.02 3.86
C ILE A 10 -5.78 -4.35 5.25
N PRO A 11 -5.15 -4.85 6.32
CA PRO A 11 -5.25 -4.21 7.64
C PRO A 11 -4.71 -2.79 7.65
N MET A 12 -3.63 -2.51 6.91
CA MET A 12 -3.04 -1.19 6.81
C MET A 12 -3.94 -0.20 6.06
N ILE A 13 -4.63 -0.66 5.00
CA ILE A 13 -5.63 0.16 4.30
C ILE A 13 -6.81 0.46 5.23
N GLU A 14 -7.28 -0.52 5.98
CA GLU A 14 -8.38 -0.36 6.93
C GLU A 14 -8.04 0.60 8.07
N GLU A 15 -6.83 0.53 8.61
CA GLU A 15 -6.35 1.46 9.63
C GLU A 15 -6.26 2.90 9.09
N ALA A 16 -5.74 3.08 7.87
CA ALA A 16 -5.68 4.40 7.23
C ALA A 16 -7.07 4.96 6.90
N GLU A 17 -8.01 4.10 6.49
CA GLU A 17 -9.41 4.46 6.24
C GLU A 17 -10.12 4.89 7.55
N GLN A 18 -9.88 4.18 8.65
CA GLN A 18 -10.48 4.48 9.95
C GLN A 18 -9.90 5.74 10.60
N THR A 19 -8.60 5.96 10.47
CA THR A 19 -7.90 7.09 11.10
C THR A 19 -7.95 8.36 10.25
N GLY A 20 -8.07 8.21 8.93
CA GLY A 20 -7.93 9.30 7.96
C GLY A 20 -6.49 9.82 7.82
N ASP A 21 -5.50 9.14 8.41
CA ASP A 21 -4.09 9.57 8.41
C ASP A 21 -3.14 8.45 7.96
N ALA A 22 -3.00 8.31 6.64
CA ALA A 22 -2.09 7.34 6.04
C ALA A 22 -0.62 7.57 6.45
N ARG A 23 -0.22 8.82 6.73
CA ARG A 23 1.17 9.15 7.10
C ARG A 23 1.48 8.67 8.51
N ALA A 24 0.55 8.85 9.45
CA ALA A 24 0.69 8.33 10.81
C ALA A 24 0.81 6.80 10.81
N VAL A 25 0.00 6.12 10.00
CA VAL A 25 0.03 4.64 9.87
C VAL A 25 1.39 4.17 9.34
N VAL A 26 1.86 4.73 8.22
CA VAL A 26 3.18 4.37 7.65
C VAL A 26 4.30 4.65 8.64
N LYS A 27 4.32 5.86 9.24
CA LYS A 27 5.34 6.25 10.22
C LYS A 27 5.35 5.29 11.40
N GLY A 28 4.19 4.92 11.94
CA GLY A 28 4.09 4.00 13.06
C GLY A 28 4.66 2.62 12.77
N ILE A 29 4.43 2.08 11.56
CA ILE A 29 5.00 0.79 11.13
C ILE A 29 6.53 0.88 11.07
N LEU A 30 7.06 1.94 10.44
CA LEU A 30 8.50 2.13 10.28
C LEU A 30 9.21 2.39 11.62
N ASP A 31 8.61 3.18 12.51
CA ASP A 31 9.15 3.45 13.85
C ASP A 31 9.26 2.18 14.71
N ARG A 32 8.45 1.16 14.43
CA ARG A 32 8.50 -0.16 15.10
C ARG A 32 9.44 -1.17 14.41
N ASP A 33 10.17 -0.74 13.38
CA ASP A 33 11.04 -1.60 12.55
C ASP A 33 10.26 -2.79 11.91
N GLU A 34 8.96 -2.58 11.68
CA GLU A 34 8.08 -3.56 11.04
C GLU A 34 8.14 -3.42 9.51
N LYS A 35 7.87 -4.53 8.80
CA LYS A 35 7.85 -4.51 7.35
C LYS A 35 6.59 -3.81 6.83
N LEU A 36 6.80 -2.76 6.03
CA LEU A 36 5.72 -2.13 5.29
C LEU A 36 5.22 -3.04 4.16
N MET A 37 4.10 -3.70 4.39
CA MET A 37 3.55 -4.69 3.47
C MET A 37 3.07 -4.02 2.17
N GLY A 38 3.33 -4.67 1.04
CA GLY A 38 2.99 -4.12 -0.29
C GLY A 38 4.11 -3.30 -0.93
N PHE A 39 5.17 -2.97 -0.18
CA PHE A 39 6.29 -2.18 -0.64
C PHE A 39 7.59 -3.00 -0.71
N GLY A 40 8.51 -2.53 -1.55
CA GLY A 40 9.79 -3.17 -1.82
C GLY A 40 9.69 -4.38 -2.75
N HIS A 41 10.68 -4.53 -3.62
CA HIS A 41 10.77 -5.67 -4.53
C HIS A 41 12.23 -6.09 -4.70
N ARG A 42 12.49 -7.41 -4.73
CA ARG A 42 13.87 -7.92 -4.81
C ARG A 42 14.54 -7.66 -6.16
N VAL A 43 13.75 -7.66 -7.23
CA VAL A 43 14.22 -7.47 -8.62
C VAL A 43 14.08 -6.01 -9.08
N TYR A 44 12.85 -5.47 -9.07
CA TYR A 44 12.60 -4.06 -9.40
C TYR A 44 13.21 -3.12 -8.35
N ARG A 45 14.14 -2.26 -8.79
CA ARG A 45 14.77 -1.20 -7.98
C ARG A 45 14.06 0.15 -8.07
N ALA A 46 13.15 0.27 -9.04
CA ALA A 46 12.26 1.40 -9.23
C ALA A 46 10.80 0.89 -9.18
N GLU A 47 9.86 1.62 -9.77
CA GLU A 47 8.46 1.21 -9.84
C GLU A 47 8.30 -0.18 -10.46
N ASP A 48 7.50 -1.04 -9.82
CA ASP A 48 7.06 -2.31 -10.40
C ASP A 48 6.01 -2.02 -11.50
N PRO A 49 6.27 -2.39 -12.77
CA PRO A 49 5.36 -2.08 -13.87
C PRO A 49 3.96 -2.70 -13.68
N ARG A 50 3.84 -3.78 -12.89
CA ARG A 50 2.55 -4.39 -12.55
C ARG A 50 1.75 -3.51 -11.59
N ALA A 51 2.42 -2.93 -10.59
CA ALA A 51 1.79 -2.00 -9.66
C ALA A 51 1.22 -0.79 -10.41
N ARG A 52 1.97 -0.26 -11.39
CA ARG A 52 1.49 0.82 -12.27
C ARG A 52 0.21 0.46 -13.02
N VAL A 53 0.14 -0.72 -13.62
CA VAL A 53 -1.05 -1.19 -14.37
C VAL A 53 -2.24 -1.39 -13.43
N LEU A 54 -2.01 -1.99 -12.25
CA LEU A 54 -3.07 -2.21 -11.26
C LEU A 54 -3.60 -0.90 -10.68
N ARG A 55 -2.72 0.06 -10.35
CA ARG A 55 -3.10 1.40 -9.88
C ARG A 55 -3.95 2.14 -10.92
N ALA A 56 -3.54 2.15 -12.18
CA ALA A 56 -4.30 2.77 -13.26
C ALA A 56 -5.67 2.10 -13.46
N THR A 57 -5.73 0.78 -13.32
CA THR A 57 -6.98 0.01 -13.44
C THR A 57 -7.92 0.29 -12.27
N ALA A 58 -7.42 0.29 -11.04
CA ALA A 58 -8.21 0.60 -9.85
C ALA A 58 -8.82 2.01 -9.92
N LYS A 59 -8.04 3.00 -10.36
CA LYS A 59 -8.54 4.36 -10.61
C LYS A 59 -9.67 4.39 -11.64
N ARG A 60 -9.46 3.71 -12.78
CA ARG A 60 -10.43 3.68 -13.88
C ARG A 60 -11.74 2.99 -13.51
N LEU A 61 -11.70 2.04 -12.58
CA LEU A 61 -12.87 1.31 -12.10
C LEU A 61 -13.53 1.96 -10.88
N ASP A 62 -13.06 3.14 -10.45
CA ASP A 62 -13.53 3.81 -9.25
C ASP A 62 -13.54 2.88 -8.02
N ALA A 63 -12.43 2.16 -7.83
CA ALA A 63 -12.34 1.18 -6.75
C ALA A 63 -12.53 1.87 -5.39
N PRO A 64 -13.38 1.36 -4.48
CA PRO A 64 -13.80 2.08 -3.27
C PRO A 64 -12.64 2.57 -2.37
N ARG A 65 -11.55 1.81 -2.33
CA ARG A 65 -10.36 2.09 -1.51
C ARG A 65 -9.20 2.72 -2.30
N TYR A 66 -9.44 3.18 -3.53
CA TYR A 66 -8.39 3.72 -4.40
C TYR A 66 -7.68 4.92 -3.74
N GLU A 67 -8.43 5.90 -3.22
CA GLU A 67 -7.86 7.11 -2.63
C GLU A 67 -7.04 6.80 -1.37
N VAL A 68 -7.51 5.90 -0.50
CA VAL A 68 -6.78 5.48 0.70
C VAL A 68 -5.49 4.74 0.33
N ALA A 69 -5.55 3.83 -0.65
CA ALA A 69 -4.38 3.11 -1.13
C ALA A 69 -3.34 4.04 -1.80
N ALA A 70 -3.80 5.05 -2.55
CA ALA A 70 -2.93 6.06 -3.14
C ALA A 70 -2.27 6.94 -2.07
N ALA A 71 -3.00 7.33 -1.02
CA ALA A 71 -2.44 8.09 0.09
C ALA A 71 -1.34 7.31 0.84
N LEU A 72 -1.53 6.00 1.04
CA LEU A 72 -0.50 5.11 1.60
C LEU A 72 0.73 5.00 0.69
N GLU A 73 0.54 4.89 -0.63
CA GLU A 73 1.64 4.87 -1.60
C GLU A 73 2.47 6.16 -1.58
N GLN A 74 1.84 7.32 -1.38
CA GLN A 74 2.54 8.61 -1.27
C GLN A 74 3.24 8.83 0.08
N ALA A 75 2.75 8.19 1.14
CA ALA A 75 3.30 8.33 2.49
C ALA A 75 4.51 7.43 2.77
N ALA A 76 4.66 6.35 1.99
CA ALA A 76 5.72 5.34 2.08
C ALA A 76 7.02 5.79 1.39
#